data_AF-A0A8X6LCN1-F1
#
_entry.id   AF-A0A8X6LCN1-F1
#
_cell.length_a   1.000
_cell.length_b   1.000
_cell.length_c   1.000
_cell.angle_alpha   90.00
_cell.angle_beta   90.00
_cell.angle_gamma   90.00
#
_symmetry.space_group_name_H-M   'P 1'
#
loop_
_entity.id
_entity.type
_entity.pdbx_description
1 polymer ?
#
loop_
_entity_poly.entity_id
_entity_poly.type
_entity_poly.pdbx_seq_one_letter_code
_entity_poly.pdbx_strand_id
1 'polypeptide(L)'
;MKFRCIQPSSEQLYSNSSAVVFDNRCEVPQEENSSILVPCTEWEYDTSSTSDTIVSEWDLVCNREWLISLVKSMYMVGFLLSVLIFGQISDL
;
A
#
# COMPACT_ATOMS: atom_id res chain seq x y z
N MET A 1 -1.71 -2.74 -6.53
CA MET A 1 -0.28 -2.44 -6.31
C MET A 1 0.43 -3.74 -5.98
N LYS A 2 1.59 -3.94 -6.60
CA LYS A 2 2.46 -5.09 -6.34
C LYS A 2 3.64 -4.54 -5.54
N PHE A 3 3.77 -5.01 -4.31
CA PHE A 3 4.90 -4.71 -3.44
C PHE A 3 5.41 -6.01 -2.85
N ARG A 4 6.61 -5.97 -2.29
CA ARG A 4 7.27 -7.09 -1.63
C ARG A 4 7.98 -6.56 -0.39
N CYS A 5 8.00 -7.34 0.67
CA CYS A 5 8.84 -7.07 1.83
C CYS A 5 10.32 -7.35 1.55
N ILE A 6 11.20 -6.43 1.90
CA ILE A 6 12.65 -6.63 1.85
C ILE A 6 13.19 -6.81 3.27
N GLN A 7 13.76 -7.99 3.57
CA GLN A 7 14.35 -8.30 4.88
C GLN A 7 15.83 -8.72 4.74
N PRO A 8 16.72 -8.30 5.66
CA PRO A 8 18.15 -8.61 5.61
C PRO A 8 18.52 -10.07 5.94
N SER A 9 17.58 -10.90 6.43
CA SER A 9 17.81 -12.33 6.71
C SER A 9 17.13 -13.29 5.71
N SER A 10 16.38 -12.77 4.74
CA SER A 10 15.57 -13.55 3.79
C SER A 10 16.12 -13.57 2.36
N GLU A 11 17.32 -13.06 2.12
CA GLU A 11 17.93 -13.00 0.78
C GLU A 11 18.08 -14.39 0.11
N GLN A 12 18.00 -15.50 0.83
CA GLN A 12 18.27 -16.83 0.24
C GLN A 12 17.06 -17.72 -0.04
N LEU A 13 15.91 -17.56 0.61
CA LEU A 13 14.75 -18.44 0.36
C LEU A 13 13.80 -17.90 -0.72
N TYR A 14 13.82 -16.59 -0.97
CA TYR A 14 13.00 -15.95 -2.00
C TYR A 14 13.73 -15.72 -3.34
N SER A 15 15.04 -16.00 -3.37
CA SER A 15 15.94 -15.83 -4.53
C SER A 15 16.03 -17.07 -5.43
N ASN A 16 15.58 -18.25 -4.99
CA ASN A 16 15.75 -19.48 -5.79
C ASN A 16 14.63 -19.71 -6.81
N SER A 17 13.59 -18.87 -6.84
CA SER A 17 12.70 -18.79 -8.00
C SER A 17 13.16 -17.62 -8.87
N SER A 18 13.53 -17.90 -10.11
CA SER A 18 14.06 -16.94 -11.12
C SER A 18 13.09 -15.82 -11.53
N ALA A 19 12.11 -15.47 -10.68
CA ALA A 19 11.17 -14.38 -10.83
C ALA A 19 11.04 -13.61 -9.51
N VAL A 20 11.12 -12.29 -9.57
CA VAL A 20 10.75 -11.40 -8.46
C VAL A 20 9.22 -11.49 -8.26
N VAL A 21 8.77 -12.43 -7.43
CA VAL A 21 7.40 -12.53 -6.91
C VAL A 21 7.06 -11.35 -6.02
N PHE A 22 6.15 -10.48 -6.45
CA PHE A 22 5.55 -9.45 -5.60
C PHE A 22 4.42 -10.06 -4.76
N ASP A 23 4.49 -9.88 -3.44
CA ASP A 23 3.58 -10.47 -2.46
C ASP A 23 3.16 -9.39 -1.45
N ASN A 24 1.85 -9.19 -1.32
CA ASN A 24 1.25 -8.10 -0.55
C ASN A 24 1.10 -8.42 0.95
N ARG A 25 1.84 -9.40 1.48
CA ARG A 25 1.82 -9.75 2.90
C ARG A 25 2.60 -8.74 3.75
N CYS A 26 2.05 -8.49 4.93
CA CYS A 26 2.60 -7.60 5.95
C CYS A 26 3.56 -8.28 6.92
N GLU A 27 3.47 -9.61 6.95
CA GLU A 27 4.17 -10.48 7.87
C GLU A 27 4.77 -11.64 7.08
N VAL A 28 6.03 -11.93 7.37
CA VAL A 28 6.76 -13.03 6.74
C VAL A 28 7.25 -14.00 7.81
N PRO A 29 7.30 -15.31 7.51
CA PRO A 29 7.87 -16.29 8.42
C PRO A 29 9.37 -16.06 8.54
N GLN A 30 9.90 -16.13 9.77
CA GLN A 30 11.33 -15.95 10.03
C GLN A 30 12.17 -17.09 9.40
N GLU A 31 11.59 -18.27 9.22
CA GLU A 31 12.20 -19.48 8.63
C GLU A 31 11.14 -20.35 7.93
N GLU A 32 11.53 -21.23 7.01
CA GLU A 32 10.65 -22.06 6.15
C GLU A 32 9.63 -22.93 6.93
N ASN A 33 9.89 -23.22 8.21
CA ASN A 33 9.04 -24.08 9.04
C ASN A 33 8.70 -23.48 10.41
N SER A 34 8.78 -22.15 10.53
CA SER A 34 8.46 -21.43 11.78
C SER A 34 7.06 -20.83 11.72
N SER A 35 6.31 -20.96 12.81
CA SER A 35 5.03 -20.26 13.01
C SER A 35 5.24 -18.80 13.47
N ILE A 36 6.48 -18.38 13.68
CA ILE A 36 6.82 -17.02 14.09
C ILE A 36 6.79 -16.12 12.87
N LEU A 37 5.80 -15.23 12.86
CA LEU A 37 5.62 -14.17 11.88
C LEU A 37 6.29 -12.90 12.40
N VAL A 38 7.12 -12.29 11.56
CA VAL A 38 7.76 -11.01 11.86
C VAL A 38 7.17 -9.91 10.99
N PRO A 39 6.92 -8.70 11.55
CA PRO A 39 6.40 -7.59 10.78
C PRO A 39 7.46 -7.05 9.83
N CYS A 40 7.03 -6.77 8.60
CA CYS A 40 7.87 -6.13 7.60
C CYS A 40 8.03 -4.64 7.90
N THR A 41 9.28 -4.16 7.85
CA THR A 41 9.62 -2.76 8.14
C THR A 41 9.90 -1.98 6.85
N GLU A 42 10.30 -2.67 5.78
CA GLU A 42 10.72 -2.05 4.52
C GLU A 42 10.19 -2.85 3.33
N TRP A 43 9.81 -2.12 2.26
CA TRP A 43 9.05 -2.66 1.14
C TRP A 43 9.64 -2.18 -0.18
N GLU A 44 9.68 -3.07 -1.17
CA GLU A 44 10.03 -2.77 -2.55
C GLU A 44 8.76 -2.81 -3.41
N TYR A 45 8.54 -1.77 -4.19
CA TYR A 45 7.36 -1.62 -5.06
C TYR A 45 7.74 -1.86 -6.52
N ASP A 46 6.84 -2.50 -7.28
CA ASP A 46 7.01 -2.69 -8.73
C ASP A 46 6.84 -1.35 -9.47
N THR A 47 7.94 -0.67 -9.77
CA THR A 47 7.96 0.59 -10.54
C THR A 47 7.77 0.39 -12.05
N SER A 48 7.73 -0.87 -12.51
CA SER A 48 7.66 -1.20 -13.95
C SER A 48 6.32 -0.82 -14.60
N SER A 49 5.24 -0.78 -13.82
CA SER A 49 3.89 -0.78 -14.42
C SER A 49 3.10 0.51 -14.26
N THR A 50 3.30 1.37 -13.27
CA THR A 50 2.70 2.73 -13.25
C THR A 50 3.35 3.58 -12.15
N SER A 51 3.80 4.77 -12.57
CA SER A 51 4.18 5.98 -11.80
C SER A 51 4.08 5.92 -10.28
N ASP A 52 5.17 6.31 -9.59
CA ASP A 52 5.21 6.57 -8.15
C ASP A 52 3.94 7.26 -7.68
N THR A 53 3.12 6.52 -6.94
CA THR A 53 1.88 7.05 -6.38
C THR A 53 2.15 7.48 -4.95
N ILE A 54 1.33 8.39 -4.44
CA ILE A 54 1.38 8.84 -3.03
C ILE A 54 1.33 7.65 -2.05
N VAL A 55 0.85 6.48 -2.47
CA VAL A 55 0.81 5.26 -1.64
C VAL A 55 2.20 4.62 -1.45
N SER A 56 3.04 4.61 -2.49
CA SER A 56 4.40 4.06 -2.43
C SER A 56 5.40 5.02 -1.79
N GLU A 57 5.18 6.33 -1.91
CA GLU A 57 6.10 7.34 -1.34
C GLU A 57 6.07 7.42 0.19
N TRP A 58 4.96 7.07 0.84
CA TRP A 58 4.82 7.15 2.30
C TRP A 58 4.58 5.79 2.98
N ASP A 59 4.86 4.69 2.28
CA ASP A 59 4.67 3.32 2.78
C ASP A 59 3.31 3.11 3.45
N LEU A 60 2.23 3.49 2.76
CA LEU A 60 0.87 3.42 3.30
C LEU A 60 0.28 1.99 3.30
N VAL A 61 1.14 0.98 3.44
CA VAL A 61 0.78 -0.44 3.48
C VAL A 61 0.53 -0.91 4.92
N CYS A 62 -0.25 -1.98 5.04
CA CYS A 62 -0.49 -2.72 6.29
C CYS A 62 -1.06 -1.86 7.44
N ASN A 63 -0.21 -1.26 8.28
CA ASN A 63 -0.69 -0.45 9.41
C ASN A 63 -1.30 0.90 8.96
N ARG A 64 -0.98 1.35 7.74
CA ARG A 64 -1.36 2.67 7.21
C ARG A 64 -2.41 2.61 6.10
N GLU A 65 -3.02 1.45 5.85
CA GLU A 65 -4.05 1.29 4.80
C GLU A 65 -5.29 2.17 5.03
N TRP A 66 -5.59 2.47 6.30
CA TRP A 66 -6.75 3.28 6.69
C TRP A 66 -6.68 4.71 6.16
N LEU A 67 -5.48 5.24 5.90
CA LEU A 67 -5.31 6.60 5.36
C LEU A 67 -5.86 6.69 3.93
N ILE A 68 -5.71 5.64 3.13
CA ILE A 68 -6.25 5.59 1.76
C ILE A 68 -7.78 5.67 1.81
N SER A 69 -8.39 4.94 2.74
CA SER A 69 -9.83 4.98 2.98
C SER A 69 -10.29 6.35 3.48
N LEU A 70 -9.49 7.02 4.31
CA LEU A 70 -9.77 8.37 4.80
C LEU A 70 -9.77 9.40 3.67
N VAL A 71 -8.73 9.40 2.82
CA VAL A 71 -8.62 10.32 1.67
C VAL A 71 -9.82 10.15 0.74
N LYS A 72 -10.21 8.91 0.45
CA LYS A 72 -11.39 8.61 -0.38
C LYS A 72 -12.69 9.16 0.22
N SER A 73 -12.81 9.07 1.54
CA SER A 73 -13.98 9.57 2.27
C SER A 73 -14.03 11.10 2.27
N MET A 74 -12.89 11.76 2.52
CA MET A 74 -12.75 13.21 2.43
C MET A 74 -13.04 13.74 1.03
N TYR A 75 -12.61 13.02 -0.02
CA TYR A 75 -12.93 13.36 -1.40
C TYR A 75 -14.44 13.35 -1.66
N MET A 76 -15.14 12.30 -1.22
CA MET A 76 -16.60 12.22 -1.35
C MET A 76 -17.30 13.33 -0.57
N VAL A 77 -16.90 13.59 0.67
CA VAL A 77 -17.46 14.67 1.49
C VAL A 77 -17.23 16.03 0.83
N GLY A 78 -16.02 16.30 0.35
CA GLY A 78 -15.69 17.54 -0.36
C GLY A 78 -16.51 17.71 -1.64
N PHE A 79 -16.72 16.63 -2.39
CA PHE A 79 -17.58 16.65 -3.58
C PHE A 79 -19.04 16.96 -3.23
N LEU A 80 -19.59 16.33 -2.18
CA LEU A 80 -20.95 16.60 -1.73
C LEU A 80 -21.13 18.05 -1.29
N LEU A 81 -20.21 18.57 -0.48
CA LEU A 81 -20.24 19.97 -0.03
C LEU A 81 -20.15 20.94 -1.21
N SER A 82 -19.29 20.64 -2.20
CA SER A 82 -19.17 21.43 -3.42
C SER A 82 -20.50 21.51 -4.17
N VAL A 83 -21.13 20.37 -4.49
CA VAL A 83 -22.41 20.35 -5.21
C VAL A 83 -23.51 21.09 -4.45
N LEU A 84 -23.57 20.95 -3.11
CA LEU A 84 -24.55 21.67 -2.30
C LEU A 84 -24.34 23.18 -2.37
N ILE A 85 -23.10 23.65 -2.23
CA ILE A 85 -22.78 25.09 -2.25
C ILE A 85 -23.04 25.67 -3.65
N PHE A 86 -22.49 25.05 -4.71
CA PHE A 86 -22.66 25.53 -6.08
C PHE A 86 -24.10 25.40 -6.57
N GLY A 87 -24.85 24.41 -6.10
CA GLY A 87 -26.28 24.28 -6.40
C GLY A 87 -27.09 25.44 -5.83
N GLN A 88 -26.80 25.88 -4.60
CA GLN A 88 -27.46 27.05 -4.01
C GLN A 88 -27.02 28.37 -4.67
N ILE A 89 -25.74 28.49 -5.06
CA ILE A 89 -25.24 29.68 -5.76
C ILE A 89 -25.83 29.78 -7.18
N SER A 90 -26.11 28.65 -7.85
CA SER A 90 -26.66 28.65 -9.22
C SER A 90 -28.13 29.09 -9.28
N ASP A 91 -28.84 29.00 -8.16
CA ASP A 91 -30.24 29.43 -8.05
C ASP A 91 -30.37 30.92 -7.70
N LEU A 92 -29.29 31.53 -7.20
CA LEU A 92 -29.19 32.95 -6.86
C LEU A 92 -28.74 33.79 -8.06
#